data_AF-A0A517ZKK3-F1
#
_entry.id   AF-A0A517ZKK3-F1
#
_cell.length_a   1.000
_cell.length_b   1.000
_cell.length_c   1.000
_cell.angle_alpha   90.00
_cell.angle_beta   90.00
_cell.angle_gamma   90.00
#
_symmetry.space_group_name_H-M   'P 1'
#
loop_
_entity.id
_entity.type
_entity.pdbx_description
1 polymer ?
#
loop_
_entity_poly.entity_id
_entity_poly.type
_entity_poly.pdbx_seq_one_letter_code
_entity_poly.pdbx_strand_id
1 'polypeptide(L)'
;MIDESDIRPHYSAEVQLFLEANGQSWRLAKVGPGRIVPRDKIELEAGPAEILMIVDGHERRWSVYLVDGIVPFDTEARTVAR
;
A
#
# COMPACT_ATOMS: atom_id res chain seq x y z
N MET A 1 -3.85 20.87 -33.69
CA MET A 1 -5.23 20.64 -33.19
C MET A 1 -5.34 19.14 -32.99
N ILE A 2 -5.25 18.69 -31.74
CA ILE A 2 -5.54 17.29 -31.42
C ILE A 2 -7.05 17.26 -31.16
N ASP A 3 -7.75 16.38 -31.87
CA ASP A 3 -9.18 16.17 -31.69
C ASP A 3 -9.41 15.60 -30.29
N GLU A 4 -10.01 16.39 -29.40
CA GLU A 4 -10.27 16.03 -28.00
C GLU A 4 -11.34 14.93 -27.85
N SER A 5 -11.90 14.42 -28.96
CA SER A 5 -13.00 13.45 -28.96
C SER A 5 -12.56 11.99 -28.75
N ASP A 6 -11.26 11.72 -28.62
CA ASP A 6 -10.71 10.35 -28.42
C ASP A 6 -10.30 10.05 -26.96
N ILE A 7 -10.52 10.98 -26.03
CA ILE A 7 -10.32 10.72 -24.59
C ILE A 7 -11.52 9.94 -24.06
N ARG A 8 -11.41 8.60 -24.05
CA ARG A 8 -12.34 7.73 -23.33
C ARG A 8 -12.45 8.19 -21.86
N PRO A 9 -13.64 8.30 -21.26
CA PRO A 9 -13.83 8.89 -19.92
C PRO A 9 -13.27 8.07 -18.73
N HIS A 10 -12.38 7.11 -18.95
CA HIS A 10 -11.97 6.09 -17.96
C HIS A 10 -10.45 5.86 -17.90
N TYR A 11 -9.62 6.91 -17.97
CA TYR A 11 -8.16 6.78 -17.84
C TYR A 11 -7.61 6.93 -16.42
N SER A 12 -8.47 7.20 -15.44
CA SER A 12 -8.08 7.26 -14.02
C SER A 12 -8.58 6.01 -13.30
N ALA A 13 -7.67 5.28 -12.65
CA ALA A 13 -8.02 4.24 -11.69
C ALA A 13 -7.96 4.82 -10.28
N GLU A 14 -8.95 4.48 -9.44
CA GLU A 14 -8.85 4.75 -8.00
C GLU A 14 -8.02 3.64 -7.35
N VAL A 15 -6.90 4.02 -6.73
CA VAL A 15 -6.01 3.08 -6.05
C VAL A 15 -5.98 3.38 -4.55
N GLN A 16 -6.32 2.38 -3.74
CA GLN A 16 -6.22 2.43 -2.29
C GLN A 16 -5.22 1.37 -1.82
N LEU A 17 -4.38 1.73 -0.85
CA LEU A 17 -3.33 0.86 -0.31
C LEU A 17 -3.43 0.81 1.20
N PHE A 18 -3.38 -0.41 1.74
CA PHE A 18 -3.45 -0.67 3.17
C PHE A 18 -2.41 -1.70 3.59
N LEU A 19 -1.92 -1.56 4.82
CA LEU A 19 -1.19 -2.57 5.56
C LEU A 19 -2.13 -3.14 6.62
N GLU A 20 -2.24 -4.45 6.70
CA GLU A 20 -3.02 -5.16 7.71
C GLU A 20 -2.08 -5.99 8.59
N ALA A 21 -2.07 -5.72 9.89
CA ALA A 21 -1.26 -6.42 10.89
C ALA A 21 -1.95 -6.34 12.25
N ASN A 22 -1.81 -7.39 13.07
CA ASN A 22 -2.41 -7.45 14.40
C ASN A 22 -3.93 -7.14 14.44
N GLY A 23 -4.66 -7.48 13.36
CA GLY A 23 -6.10 -7.22 13.24
C GLY A 23 -6.47 -5.74 13.01
N GLN A 24 -5.50 -4.88 12.72
CA GLN A 24 -5.68 -3.47 12.41
C GLN A 24 -5.25 -3.18 10.96
N SER A 25 -5.77 -2.08 10.40
CA SER A 25 -5.51 -1.67 9.02
C SER A 25 -5.06 -0.21 8.98
N TRP A 26 -3.96 0.06 8.27
CA TRP A 26 -3.37 1.39 8.12
C TRP A 26 -3.20 1.75 6.66
N ARG A 27 -3.41 3.03 6.31
CA ARG A 27 -3.21 3.50 4.95
C ARG A 27 -1.73 3.58 4.60
N LEU A 28 -1.41 3.16 3.39
CA LEU A 28 -0.09 3.33 2.80
C LEU A 28 -0.15 4.44 1.74
N ALA A 29 0.91 5.25 1.68
CA ALA A 29 1.09 6.22 0.61
C ALA A 29 1.71 5.55 -0.63
N LYS A 30 2.54 4.51 -0.43
CA LYS A 30 3.21 3.79 -1.51
C LYS A 30 3.55 2.36 -1.10
N VAL A 31 3.56 1.48 -2.10
CA VAL A 31 4.15 0.14 -2.00
C VAL A 31 5.18 -0.01 -3.11
N GLY A 32 6.33 -0.63 -2.80
CA GLY A 32 7.38 -0.93 -3.76
C GLY A 32 7.99 -2.31 -3.52
N PRO A 33 8.93 -2.74 -4.37
CA PRO A 33 9.62 -4.01 -4.17
C PRO A 33 10.37 -4.00 -2.84
N GLY A 34 9.94 -4.87 -1.92
CA GLY A 34 10.55 -5.06 -0.61
C GLY A 34 10.40 -3.88 0.37
N ARG A 35 9.52 -2.92 0.11
CA ARG A 35 9.27 -1.81 1.03
C ARG A 35 7.88 -1.20 0.90
N ILE A 36 7.44 -0.54 1.96
CA ILE A 36 6.20 0.23 2.04
C ILE A 36 6.45 1.62 2.61
N VAL A 37 5.57 2.56 2.31
CA VAL A 37 5.58 3.91 2.86
C VAL A 37 4.24 4.13 3.58
N PRO A 38 4.24 4.21 4.92
CA PRO A 38 3.05 4.56 5.68
C PRO A 38 2.52 5.94 5.28
N ARG A 39 1.20 6.11 5.21
CA ARG A 39 0.60 7.43 5.01
C ARG A 39 0.51 8.21 6.31
N ASP A 40 0.22 7.49 7.39
CA ASP A 40 0.01 8.01 8.74
C ASP A 40 1.11 7.51 9.67
N LYS A 41 1.22 8.11 10.85
CA LYS A 41 2.13 7.65 11.90
C LYS A 41 1.64 6.32 12.45
N ILE A 42 2.46 5.29 12.32
CA ILE A 42 2.17 3.94 12.80
C ILE A 42 3.32 3.43 13.66
N GLU A 43 2.98 2.56 14.61
CA GLU A 43 3.94 1.88 15.47
C GLU A 43 3.61 0.39 15.43
N LEU A 44 4.52 -0.40 14.87
CA LEU A 44 4.36 -1.84 14.69
C LEU A 44 5.69 -2.54 14.92
N GLU A 45 5.64 -3.67 15.61
CA GLU A 45 6.77 -4.57 15.74
C GLU A 45 7.05 -5.29 14.40
N ALA A 46 8.25 -5.84 14.28
CA ALA A 46 8.56 -6.79 13.20
C ALA A 46 7.62 -7.99 13.27
N GLY A 47 7.14 -8.48 12.13
CA GLY A 47 6.14 -9.52 12.14
C GLY A 47 5.38 -9.75 10.83
N PRO A 48 4.51 -10.77 10.81
CA PRO A 48 3.65 -11.04 9.66
C PRO A 48 2.63 -9.92 9.47
N ALA A 49 2.43 -9.54 8.21
CA ALA A 49 1.41 -8.58 7.80
C ALA A 49 0.88 -8.95 6.40
N GLU A 50 -0.19 -8.28 5.98
CA GLU A 50 -0.73 -8.37 4.62
C GLU A 50 -0.78 -6.98 4.01
N ILE A 51 -0.49 -6.88 2.71
CA ILE A 51 -0.75 -5.67 1.94
C ILE A 51 -2.05 -5.88 1.18
N LEU A 52 -2.97 -4.94 1.32
CA LEU A 52 -4.21 -4.86 0.56
C LEU A 52 -4.12 -3.70 -0.42
N MET A 53 -4.26 -4.01 -1.71
CA MET A 53 -4.39 -3.03 -2.79
C MET A 53 -5.79 -3.15 -3.38
N ILE A 54 -6.48 -2.02 -3.50
CA ILE A 54 -7.79 -1.94 -4.14
C ILE A 54 -7.63 -1.06 -5.37
N VAL A 55 -7.97 -1.59 -6.56
CA VAL A 55 -7.96 -0.84 -7.82
C VAL A 55 -9.36 -0.89 -8.40
N ASP A 56 -10.04 0.25 -8.48
CA ASP A 56 -11.43 0.35 -8.95
C ASP A 56 -12.38 -0.64 -8.24
N GLY A 57 -12.21 -0.78 -6.93
CA GLY A 57 -12.99 -1.71 -6.09
C GLY A 57 -12.53 -3.17 -6.13
N HIS A 58 -11.56 -3.53 -6.98
CA HIS A 58 -11.00 -4.87 -7.03
C HIS A 58 -9.84 -5.04 -6.05
N GLU A 59 -10.01 -5.94 -5.08
CA GLU A 59 -9.01 -6.24 -4.07
C GLU A 59 -7.93 -7.20 -4.55
N ARG A 60 -6.69 -6.91 -4.17
CA ARG A 60 -5.54 -7.81 -4.24
C ARG A 60 -4.84 -7.81 -2.90
N ARG A 61 -4.62 -9.00 -2.35
CA ARG A 61 -3.91 -9.19 -1.07
C ARG A 61 -2.67 -10.05 -1.27
N TRP A 62 -1.62 -9.76 -0.52
CA TRP A 62 -0.46 -10.63 -0.43
C TRP A 62 0.23 -10.50 0.93
N SER A 63 0.74 -11.63 1.40
CA SER A 63 1.45 -11.74 2.67
C SER A 63 2.85 -11.14 2.57
N VAL A 64 3.24 -10.41 3.60
CA VAL A 64 4.59 -9.88 3.79
C VAL A 64 5.05 -10.12 5.23
N TYR A 65 6.34 -9.94 5.46
CA TYR A 65 6.91 -9.84 6.79
C TYR A 65 7.61 -8.48 6.96
N LEU A 66 7.22 -7.72 7.96
CA LEU A 66 7.89 -6.49 8.38
C LEU A 66 9.22 -6.85 9.04
N VAL A 67 10.33 -6.43 8.43
CA VAL A 67 11.68 -6.89 8.84
C VAL A 67 12.12 -6.23 10.15
N ASP A 68 11.92 -4.92 10.27
CA ASP A 68 12.42 -4.11 11.39
C ASP A 68 11.29 -3.57 12.28
N GLY A 69 10.04 -3.85 11.92
CA GLY A 69 8.89 -3.07 12.41
C GLY A 69 8.80 -1.70 11.75
N ILE A 70 8.01 -0.82 12.35
CA ILE A 70 7.75 0.55 11.91
C ILE A 70 7.59 1.42 13.16
N VAL A 71 8.27 2.55 13.21
CA VAL A 71 8.08 3.57 14.25
C VAL A 71 7.47 4.86 13.67
N PRO A 72 6.83 5.72 14.49
CA PRO A 72 6.05 6.88 14.02
C PRO A 72 6.79 7.93 13.16
N PHE A 73 8.11 7.86 13.10
CA PHE A 73 8.98 8.78 12.34
C PHE A 73 9.64 8.11 11.13
N ASP A 74 9.37 6.82 10.89
CA ASP A 74 9.83 6.14 9.69
C ASP A 74 9.10 6.67 8.46
N THR A 75 9.88 7.00 7.43
CA THR A 75 9.34 7.37 6.12
C THR A 75 9.13 6.16 5.21
N GLU A 76 9.77 5.03 5.52
CA GLU A 76 9.58 3.76 4.81
C GLU A 76 9.90 2.58 5.73
N ALA A 77 9.30 1.43 5.46
CA ALA A 77 9.53 0.20 6.18
C ALA A 77 9.90 -0.93 5.20
N ARG A 78 10.84 -1.79 5.61
CA ARG A 78 11.27 -2.94 4.82
C ARG A 78 10.31 -4.11 4.99
N THR A 79 9.99 -4.76 3.87
CA THR A 79 9.14 -5.95 3.81
C THR A 79 9.82 -7.04 3.00
N VAL A 80 9.57 -8.30 3.34
CA VAL A 80 9.87 -9.44 2.45
C VAL A 80 8.57 -10.17 2.10
N ALA A 81 8.47 -10.68 0.87
CA ALA A 81 7.35 -11.52 0.48
C ALA A 81 7.40 -12.83 1.28
N ARG A 82 6.24 -13.31 1.71
CA ARG A 82 6.11 -14.55 2.48
C ARG A 82 5.47 -15.66 1.65
#